data_AF-A0A291PDJ2-F1
#
_entry.id   AF-A0A291PDJ2-F1
#
_cell.length_a   1.000
_cell.length_b   1.000
_cell.length_c   1.000
_cell.angle_alpha   90.00
_cell.angle_beta   90.00
_cell.angle_gamma   90.00
#
_symmetry.space_group_name_H-M   'P 1'
#
loop_
_entity.id
_entity.type
_entity.pdbx_description
1 polymer ?
#
loop_
_entity_poly.entity_id
_entity_poly.type
_entity_poly.pdbx_seq_one_letter_code
_entity_poly.pdbx_strand_id
1 'polypeptide(L)'
;MVARQFSDDQYPNFLDGNVLKVAFVGIMQKLTEAFDPDGYSHCVLPPSPQVSTWKRIQSGKSCVAMTFGGWVPEAKNGQTFRGTLVFSVFLLIKHRRVDDLWLGNNELWGFGTLGLIAQAIGYLHGEKVPGLDATMRVTRQICPAGIDWLDEKSALAELEIQIEGVGLDTDVFTDKLPDFLRLAEIWTVDGAAQPQAILNVRENA
;
A
#
# COMPACT_ATOMS: atom_id res chain seq x y z
N MET A 1 -28.13 -20.91 -6.12
CA MET A 1 -26.66 -20.96 -6.12
C MET A 1 -26.19 -20.90 -4.68
N VAL A 2 -25.64 -22.00 -4.15
CA VAL A 2 -24.98 -22.00 -2.84
C VAL A 2 -23.52 -21.64 -3.10
N ALA A 3 -23.04 -20.52 -2.54
CA ALA A 3 -21.64 -20.15 -2.62
C ALA A 3 -20.82 -21.27 -1.98
N ARG A 4 -19.87 -21.84 -2.74
CA ARG A 4 -18.99 -22.90 -2.23
C ARG A 4 -18.11 -22.27 -1.15
N GLN A 5 -18.32 -22.69 0.10
CA GLN A 5 -17.57 -22.21 1.24
C GLN A 5 -16.27 -23.04 1.32
N PHE A 6 -15.13 -22.41 1.06
CA PHE A 6 -13.82 -23.05 1.23
C PHE A 6 -13.54 -23.21 2.73
N SER A 7 -12.89 -24.31 3.14
CA SER A 7 -12.44 -24.47 4.54
C SER A 7 -11.26 -23.53 4.84
N ASP A 8 -11.03 -23.17 6.09
CA ASP A 8 -9.98 -22.22 6.50
C ASP A 8 -8.57 -22.63 5.98
N ASP A 9 -8.30 -23.94 5.90
CA ASP A 9 -7.04 -24.51 5.39
C ASP A 9 -6.90 -24.48 3.86
N GLN A 10 -7.96 -24.11 3.12
CA GLN A 10 -7.99 -24.03 1.66
C GLN A 10 -7.84 -22.61 1.14
N TYR A 11 -7.71 -21.60 2.02
CA TYR A 11 -7.43 -20.24 1.57
C TYR A 11 -5.98 -20.16 1.09
N PRO A 12 -5.74 -19.78 -0.19
CA PRO A 12 -4.38 -19.66 -0.66
C PRO A 12 -3.67 -18.53 0.09
N ASN A 13 -2.51 -18.83 0.68
CA ASN A 13 -1.73 -17.84 1.44
C ASN A 13 -1.32 -16.60 0.63
N PHE A 14 -1.51 -16.59 -0.70
CA PHE A 14 -1.28 -15.41 -1.55
C PHE A 14 -2.36 -14.31 -1.42
N LEU A 15 -3.49 -14.60 -0.77
CA LEU A 15 -4.54 -13.60 -0.51
C LEU A 15 -4.12 -12.53 0.49
N ASP A 16 -2.97 -12.69 1.14
CA ASP A 16 -2.46 -11.75 2.13
C ASP A 16 -1.75 -10.54 1.51
N GLY A 17 -1.51 -10.53 0.20
CA GLY A 17 -0.87 -9.42 -0.53
C GLY A 17 0.63 -9.58 -0.78
N ASN A 18 1.28 -10.68 -0.32
CA ASN A 18 2.68 -11.03 -0.65
C ASN A 18 3.63 -9.82 -0.51
N VAL A 19 4.47 -9.56 -1.51
CA VAL A 19 5.48 -8.49 -1.53
C VAL A 19 4.88 -7.09 -1.32
N LEU A 20 3.62 -6.88 -1.74
CA LEU A 20 2.91 -5.61 -1.52
C LEU A 20 2.62 -5.40 -0.04
N LYS A 21 2.19 -6.44 0.67
CA LYS A 21 1.96 -6.39 2.12
C LYS A 21 3.26 -6.17 2.87
N VAL A 22 4.34 -6.87 2.49
CA VAL A 22 5.65 -6.69 3.14
C VAL A 22 6.13 -5.25 2.97
N ALA A 23 6.06 -4.71 1.76
CA ALA A 23 6.40 -3.31 1.50
C ALA A 23 5.53 -2.33 2.31
N PHE A 24 4.21 -2.54 2.31
CA PHE A 24 3.27 -1.68 3.02
C PHE A 24 3.56 -1.67 4.53
N VAL A 25 3.71 -2.84 5.15
CA VAL A 25 3.99 -2.95 6.59
C VAL A 25 5.38 -2.38 6.92
N GLY A 26 6.37 -2.64 6.07
CA GLY A 26 7.73 -2.11 6.26
C GLY A 26 7.80 -0.58 6.23
N ILE A 27 7.08 0.07 5.30
CA ILE A 27 6.99 1.54 5.26
C ILE A 27 6.25 2.05 6.50
N MET A 28 5.13 1.44 6.88
CA MET A 28 4.39 1.83 8.10
C MET A 28 5.27 1.76 9.35
N GLN A 29 6.08 0.71 9.47
CA GLN A 29 7.04 0.59 10.58
C GLN A 29 8.02 1.77 10.58
N LYS A 30 8.61 2.10 9.43
CA LYS A 30 9.54 3.24 9.30
C LYS A 30 8.87 4.58 9.62
N LEU A 31 7.61 4.75 9.25
CA LEU A 31 6.83 5.93 9.62
C LEU A 31 6.57 6.00 11.13
N THR A 32 6.27 4.87 11.77
CA THR A 32 6.11 4.82 13.24
C THR A 32 7.41 5.08 13.98
N GLU A 33 8.55 4.63 13.45
CA GLU A 33 9.89 4.97 13.97
C GLU A 33 10.20 6.46 13.79
N ALA A 34 9.80 7.05 12.67
CA ALA A 34 10.01 8.47 12.38
C ALA A 34 9.11 9.38 13.23
N PHE A 35 7.87 8.97 13.49
CA PHE A 35 6.87 9.79 14.17
C PHE A 35 6.28 9.06 15.37
N ASP A 36 6.64 9.51 16.58
CA ASP A 36 6.25 8.86 17.83
C ASP A 36 4.71 8.76 17.99
N PRO A 37 4.13 7.57 18.25
CA PRO A 37 2.71 7.39 18.54
C PRO A 37 2.15 8.26 19.69
N ASP A 38 3.00 8.71 20.60
CA ASP A 38 2.62 9.61 21.68
C ASP A 38 2.31 11.02 21.15
N GLY A 39 2.98 11.47 20.09
CA GLY A 39 2.75 12.75 19.41
C GLY A 39 1.80 12.66 18.21
N TYR A 40 1.80 11.52 17.51
CA TYR A 40 1.17 11.37 16.19
C TYR A 40 0.24 10.16 16.12
N SER A 41 -0.89 10.34 15.45
CA SER A 41 -1.74 9.22 15.03
C SER A 41 -1.18 8.58 13.76
N HIS A 42 -1.18 7.26 13.68
CA HIS A 42 -0.81 6.51 12.47
C HIS A 42 -2.06 5.90 11.85
N CYS A 43 -2.31 6.18 10.58
CA CYS A 43 -3.55 5.77 9.90
C CYS A 43 -3.27 5.12 8.54
N VAL A 44 -3.94 4.01 8.28
CA VAL A 44 -4.04 3.48 6.91
C VAL A 44 -5.29 4.07 6.27
N LEU A 45 -5.11 4.76 5.15
CA LEU A 45 -6.24 5.24 4.36
C LEU A 45 -6.85 4.06 3.59
N PRO A 46 -8.18 4.02 3.44
CA PRO A 46 -8.80 3.08 2.52
C PRO A 46 -8.35 3.40 1.08
N PRO A 47 -8.39 2.42 0.15
CA PRO A 47 -8.00 2.63 -1.25
C PRO A 47 -8.71 3.81 -1.94
N SER A 48 -9.94 4.12 -1.51
CA SER A 48 -10.72 5.26 -1.99
C SER A 48 -11.19 6.12 -0.81
N PRO A 49 -10.34 7.02 -0.28
CA PRO A 49 -10.68 7.83 0.87
C PRO A 49 -11.73 8.89 0.51
N GLN A 50 -12.83 8.91 1.27
CA GLN A 50 -13.86 9.94 1.14
C GLN A 50 -13.54 11.16 2.00
N VAL A 51 -14.20 12.30 1.74
CA VAL A 51 -14.09 13.52 2.57
C VAL A 51 -14.34 13.22 4.06
N SER A 52 -15.28 12.32 4.38
CA SER A 52 -15.54 11.87 5.75
C SER A 52 -14.33 11.20 6.41
N THR A 53 -13.51 10.48 5.63
CA THR A 53 -12.28 9.86 6.10
C THR A 53 -11.25 10.92 6.49
N TRP A 54 -11.06 11.92 5.64
CA TRP A 54 -10.17 13.06 5.89
C TRP A 54 -10.61 13.89 7.10
N LYS A 55 -11.90 14.17 7.24
CA LYS A 55 -12.44 14.88 8.41
C LYS A 55 -12.25 14.10 9.70
N ARG A 56 -12.38 12.77 9.67
CA ARG A 56 -12.16 11.91 10.84
C ARG A 56 -10.71 11.92 11.30
N ILE A 57 -9.74 11.81 10.38
CA ILE A 57 -8.32 11.82 10.78
C ILE A 57 -7.85 13.22 11.23
N GLN A 58 -8.58 14.27 10.87
CA GLN A 58 -8.36 15.61 11.39
C GLN A 58 -8.81 15.78 12.86
N SER A 59 -9.78 15.04 13.39
CA SER A 59 -10.37 15.41 14.70
C SER A 59 -9.50 15.12 15.93
N GLY A 60 -8.29 14.58 15.77
CA GLY A 60 -7.39 14.19 16.87
C GLY A 60 -6.02 14.89 16.84
N LYS A 61 -4.98 14.14 17.22
CA LYS A 61 -3.57 14.54 17.08
C LYS A 61 -3.22 14.76 15.60
N SER A 62 -2.08 15.40 15.33
CA SER A 62 -1.44 15.34 14.01
C SER A 62 -1.34 13.89 13.55
N CYS A 63 -1.55 13.65 12.26
CA CYS A 63 -1.73 12.32 11.72
C CYS A 63 -0.75 12.05 10.58
N VAL A 64 -0.10 10.91 10.63
CA VAL A 64 0.69 10.32 9.54
C VAL A 64 -0.17 9.23 8.93
N ALA A 65 -0.62 9.46 7.70
CA ALA A 65 -1.48 8.53 7.01
C ALA A 65 -0.80 7.99 5.75
N MET A 66 -1.07 6.74 5.39
CA MET A 66 -0.49 6.11 4.20
C MET A 66 -1.54 5.38 3.37
N THR A 67 -1.36 5.39 2.05
CA THR A 67 -2.09 4.55 1.12
C THR A 67 -1.16 3.94 0.06
N PHE A 68 -1.65 2.90 -0.61
CA PHE A 68 -0.99 2.34 -1.79
C PHE A 68 -1.44 3.10 -3.03
N GLY A 69 -0.47 3.61 -3.80
CA GLY A 69 -0.69 4.34 -5.04
C GLY A 69 -0.74 3.45 -6.27
N GLY A 70 0.00 2.33 -6.26
CA GLY A 70 -0.04 1.36 -7.34
C GLY A 70 1.27 0.60 -7.54
N TRP A 71 1.27 -0.30 -8.51
CA TRP A 71 2.45 -1.01 -8.99
C TRP A 71 2.60 -0.76 -10.49
N VAL A 72 3.59 0.04 -10.86
CA VAL A 72 3.83 0.41 -12.25
C VAL A 72 4.81 -0.61 -12.86
N PRO A 73 4.42 -1.36 -13.90
CA PRO A 73 5.31 -2.31 -14.56
C PRO A 73 6.52 -1.59 -15.14
N GLU A 74 7.72 -2.11 -14.87
CA GLU A 74 8.95 -1.60 -15.50
C GLU A 74 9.13 -2.22 -16.90
N ALA A 75 9.67 -1.45 -17.85
CA ALA A 75 9.89 -1.95 -19.20
C ALA A 75 11.07 -2.93 -19.23
N LYS A 76 10.84 -4.13 -19.79
CA LYS A 76 11.78 -5.27 -20.02
C LYS A 76 11.95 -6.28 -18.88
N ASN A 77 10.88 -6.92 -18.45
CA ASN A 77 10.94 -7.87 -17.35
C ASN A 77 10.64 -9.31 -17.78
N GLY A 78 11.50 -9.88 -18.65
CA GLY A 78 11.58 -11.33 -18.94
C GLY A 78 10.27 -12.15 -18.79
N GLN A 79 10.33 -13.26 -18.05
CA GLN A 79 9.16 -14.07 -17.65
C GLN A 79 8.65 -13.73 -16.24
N THR A 80 9.17 -12.69 -15.58
CA THR A 80 8.85 -12.35 -14.18
C THR A 80 8.28 -10.94 -14.11
N PHE A 81 7.06 -10.78 -13.59
CA PHE A 81 6.49 -9.46 -13.38
C PHE A 81 7.32 -8.70 -12.32
N ARG A 82 7.95 -7.61 -12.75
CA ARG A 82 8.64 -6.64 -11.89
C ARG A 82 8.10 -5.24 -12.16
N GLY A 83 8.17 -4.38 -11.17
CA GLY A 83 7.77 -2.99 -11.33
C GLY A 83 8.05 -2.15 -10.10
N THR A 84 7.79 -0.86 -10.26
CA THR A 84 7.93 0.13 -9.20
C THR A 84 6.66 0.18 -8.34
N LEU A 85 6.80 -0.09 -7.04
CA LEU A 85 5.72 0.16 -6.08
C LEU A 85 5.67 1.65 -5.75
N VAL A 86 4.45 2.20 -5.66
CA VAL A 86 4.20 3.60 -5.32
C VAL A 86 3.30 3.68 -4.10
N PHE A 87 3.69 4.48 -3.12
CA PHE A 87 2.94 4.75 -1.89
C PHE A 87 2.84 6.26 -1.67
N SER A 88 1.66 6.74 -1.27
CA SER A 88 1.48 8.12 -0.83
C SER A 88 1.41 8.17 0.69
N VAL A 89 2.25 9.01 1.28
CA VAL A 89 2.25 9.35 2.70
C VAL A 89 1.75 10.77 2.87
N PHE A 90 0.78 10.93 3.76
CA PHE A 90 0.15 12.19 4.09
C PHE A 90 0.51 12.59 5.51
N LEU A 91 1.09 13.78 5.65
CA LEU A 91 1.42 14.41 6.92
C LEU A 91 0.38 15.49 7.18
N LEU A 92 -0.55 15.21 8.08
CA LEU A 92 -1.61 16.11 8.47
C LEU A 92 -1.26 16.71 9.83
N ILE A 93 -1.14 18.03 9.90
CA ILE A 93 -0.82 18.73 11.14
C ILE A 93 -1.86 19.76 11.50
N LYS A 94 -1.83 20.15 12.78
CA LYS A 94 -2.68 21.18 13.34
C LYS A 94 -1.89 22.13 14.21
N HIS A 95 -2.08 23.42 13.98
CA HIS A 95 -1.49 24.47 14.81
C HIS A 95 -2.47 25.61 15.05
N ARG A 96 -2.27 26.38 16.12
CA ARG A 96 -3.16 27.51 16.44
C ARG A 96 -2.93 28.71 15.54
N ARG A 97 -1.69 28.92 15.08
CA ARG A 97 -1.26 30.03 14.24
C ARG A 97 -0.80 29.51 12.88
N VAL A 98 -1.01 30.32 11.85
CA VAL A 98 -0.62 29.98 10.48
C VAL A 98 0.89 29.84 10.32
N ASP A 99 1.69 30.69 10.98
CA ASP A 99 3.15 30.61 10.92
C ASP A 99 3.66 29.26 11.47
N ASP A 100 3.05 28.80 12.57
CA ASP A 100 3.39 27.54 13.22
C ASP A 100 3.04 26.33 12.33
N LEU A 101 2.08 26.45 11.39
CA LEU A 101 1.83 25.39 10.39
C LEU A 101 3.04 25.14 9.51
N TRP A 102 3.89 26.15 9.25
CA TRP A 102 5.09 25.97 8.45
C TRP A 102 6.29 25.61 9.32
N LEU A 103 6.49 26.37 10.39
CA LEU A 103 7.73 26.40 11.16
C LEU A 103 7.68 25.57 12.45
N GLY A 104 6.48 25.29 12.95
CA GLY A 104 6.27 24.71 14.26
C GLY A 104 6.31 25.76 15.37
N ASN A 105 6.15 25.31 16.61
CA ASN A 105 6.02 26.16 17.80
C ASN A 105 7.09 25.90 18.88
N ASN A 106 8.13 25.11 18.56
CA ASN A 106 9.21 24.67 19.46
C ASN A 106 8.79 23.80 20.66
N GLU A 107 7.56 23.26 20.66
CA GLU A 107 7.14 22.23 21.61
C GLU A 107 7.58 20.83 21.13
N LEU A 108 7.66 19.87 22.05
CA LEU A 108 8.16 18.51 21.81
C LEU A 108 7.55 17.81 20.57
N TRP A 109 6.26 18.06 20.29
CA TRP A 109 5.53 17.51 19.14
C TRP A 109 5.01 18.59 18.19
N GLY A 110 5.43 19.82 18.42
CA GLY A 110 4.91 21.00 17.73
C GLY A 110 5.65 21.31 16.44
N PHE A 111 6.03 20.29 15.68
CA PHE A 111 6.69 20.45 14.39
C PHE A 111 5.74 21.10 13.37
N GLY A 112 6.30 22.01 12.58
CA GLY A 112 5.62 22.53 11.39
C GLY A 112 5.75 21.57 10.21
N THR A 113 5.04 21.88 9.13
CA THR A 113 4.99 21.07 7.90
C THR A 113 6.39 20.84 7.34
N LEU A 114 7.25 21.87 7.34
CA LEU A 114 8.63 21.75 6.84
C LEU A 114 9.46 20.77 7.68
N GLY A 115 9.31 20.82 9.00
CA GLY A 115 10.00 19.93 9.93
C GLY A 115 9.59 18.48 9.72
N LEU A 116 8.29 18.21 9.60
CA LEU A 116 7.81 16.84 9.36
C LEU A 116 8.20 16.30 7.99
N ILE A 117 8.20 17.14 6.95
CA ILE A 117 8.69 16.75 5.62
C ILE A 117 10.16 16.36 5.71
N ALA A 118 10.99 17.19 6.33
CA ALA A 118 12.42 16.92 6.48
C ALA A 118 12.68 15.61 7.26
N GLN A 119 11.93 15.40 8.35
CA GLN A 119 11.99 14.17 9.15
C GLN A 119 11.58 12.94 8.33
N ALA A 120 10.46 13.00 7.61
CA ALA A 120 10.02 11.90 6.75
C ALA A 120 11.06 11.60 5.66
N ILE A 121 11.58 12.60 4.96
CA ILE A 121 12.60 12.40 3.93
C ILE A 121 13.86 11.77 4.54
N GLY A 122 14.32 12.26 5.69
CA GLY A 122 15.51 11.74 6.37
C GLY A 122 15.38 10.28 6.84
N TYR A 123 14.17 9.84 7.21
CA TYR A 123 13.90 8.48 7.66
C TYR A 123 13.52 7.49 6.55
N LEU A 124 13.15 7.99 5.37
CA LEU A 124 12.59 7.15 4.30
C LEU A 124 13.47 7.16 3.06
N HIS A 125 14.00 8.31 2.65
CA HIS A 125 14.76 8.39 1.41
C HIS A 125 16.13 7.71 1.55
N GLY A 126 16.39 6.69 0.73
CA GLY A 126 17.65 5.94 0.74
C GLY A 126 17.70 4.80 1.76
N GLU A 127 16.68 4.67 2.60
CA GLU A 127 16.58 3.62 3.63
C GLU A 127 16.04 2.31 3.05
N LYS A 128 16.44 1.18 3.65
CA LYS A 128 15.94 -0.15 3.28
C LYS A 128 14.51 -0.35 3.79
N VAL A 129 13.69 -1.02 2.98
CA VAL A 129 12.35 -1.45 3.38
C VAL A 129 12.49 -2.65 4.34
N PRO A 130 11.99 -2.59 5.57
CA PRO A 130 11.99 -3.75 6.46
C PRO A 130 11.30 -4.95 5.79
N GLY A 131 11.99 -6.09 5.74
CA GLY A 131 11.48 -7.32 5.15
C GLY A 131 11.64 -7.45 3.62
N LEU A 132 12.19 -6.45 2.92
CA LEU A 132 12.51 -6.52 1.50
C LEU A 132 13.94 -6.04 1.23
N ASP A 133 14.66 -6.71 0.33
CA ASP A 133 15.93 -6.19 -0.18
C ASP A 133 15.69 -5.12 -1.26
N ALA A 134 15.04 -4.03 -0.86
CA ALA A 134 14.72 -2.91 -1.71
C ALA A 134 14.87 -1.60 -0.91
N THR A 135 15.15 -0.51 -1.63
CA THR A 135 15.40 0.80 -1.04
C THR A 135 14.22 1.72 -1.35
N MET A 136 13.77 2.46 -0.34
CA MET A 136 12.74 3.49 -0.49
C MET A 136 13.35 4.75 -1.10
N ARG A 137 12.62 5.35 -2.06
CA ARG A 137 12.96 6.65 -2.63
C ARG A 137 11.78 7.58 -2.50
N VAL A 138 11.93 8.65 -1.72
CA VAL A 138 10.98 9.76 -1.79
C VAL A 138 11.22 10.50 -3.11
N THR A 139 10.24 10.48 -4.00
CA THR A 139 10.34 11.04 -5.37
C THR A 139 9.66 12.38 -5.51
N ARG A 140 8.67 12.65 -4.67
CA ARG A 140 7.88 13.87 -4.74
C ARG A 140 7.45 14.30 -3.35
N GLN A 141 7.39 15.61 -3.16
CA GLN A 141 6.74 16.25 -2.03
C GLN A 141 5.83 17.37 -2.55
N ILE A 142 4.63 17.48 -1.98
CA ILE A 142 3.65 18.52 -2.33
C ILE A 142 2.97 19.01 -1.05
N CYS A 143 2.75 20.32 -0.95
CA CYS A 143 1.77 20.90 -0.04
C CYS A 143 0.57 21.36 -0.86
N PRO A 144 -0.48 20.53 -1.04
CA PRO A 144 -1.62 20.90 -1.88
C PRO A 144 -2.32 22.16 -1.35
N ALA A 145 -2.69 23.06 -2.28
CA ALA A 145 -3.41 24.29 -1.99
C ALA A 145 -4.88 24.17 -2.41
N GLY A 146 -5.75 24.96 -1.77
CA GLY A 146 -7.17 25.06 -2.16
C GLY A 146 -8.02 23.81 -1.86
N ILE A 147 -7.66 23.05 -0.83
CA ILE A 147 -8.44 21.89 -0.39
C ILE A 147 -9.66 22.37 0.39
N ASP A 148 -10.86 22.12 -0.15
CA ASP A 148 -12.15 22.57 0.39
C ASP A 148 -12.52 21.95 1.74
N TRP A 149 -12.02 20.76 2.05
CA TRP A 149 -12.30 20.04 3.29
C TRP A 149 -11.24 20.24 4.39
N LEU A 150 -10.14 20.96 4.12
CA LEU A 150 -9.06 21.19 5.06
C LEU A 150 -9.32 22.48 5.85
N ASP A 151 -9.17 22.41 7.17
CA ASP A 151 -9.35 23.57 8.05
C ASP A 151 -8.17 24.56 7.95
N GLU A 152 -8.40 25.87 8.13
CA GLU A 152 -7.38 26.94 8.04
C GLU A 152 -6.23 26.80 9.07
N LYS A 153 -6.46 26.07 10.14
CA LYS A 153 -5.50 25.71 11.21
C LYS A 153 -4.92 24.32 11.03
N SER A 154 -5.14 23.73 9.86
CA SER A 154 -4.55 22.46 9.45
C SER A 154 -3.69 22.66 8.22
N ALA A 155 -2.65 21.85 8.11
CA ALA A 155 -1.85 21.74 6.89
C ALA A 155 -1.70 20.28 6.50
N LEU A 156 -1.63 20.05 5.19
CA LEU A 156 -1.42 18.73 4.60
C LEU A 156 -0.17 18.80 3.73
N ALA A 157 0.74 17.86 3.95
CA ALA A 157 1.79 17.55 2.99
C ALA A 157 1.62 16.11 2.49
N GLU A 158 1.88 15.90 1.20
CA GLU A 158 1.94 14.60 0.56
C GLU A 158 3.37 14.30 0.14
N LEU A 159 3.81 13.07 0.39
CA LEU A 159 5.07 12.50 -0.03
C LEU A 159 4.79 11.26 -0.87
N GLU A 160 5.44 11.16 -2.02
CA GLU A 160 5.41 9.96 -2.85
C GLU A 160 6.67 9.14 -2.57
N ILE A 161 6.48 7.88 -2.18
CA ILE A 161 7.55 6.90 -1.96
C ILE A 161 7.48 5.88 -3.09
N GLN A 162 8.62 5.66 -3.73
CA GLN A 162 8.79 4.63 -4.73
C GLN A 162 9.78 3.56 -4.27
N ILE A 163 9.49 2.30 -4.61
CA ILE A 163 10.39 1.17 -4.43
C ILE A 163 10.49 0.46 -5.79
N GLU A 164 11.64 0.61 -6.45
CA GLU A 164 11.88 0.10 -7.81
C GLU A 164 12.26 -1.39 -7.82
N GLY A 165 12.09 -2.04 -8.97
CA GLY A 165 12.60 -3.39 -9.24
C GLY A 165 11.95 -4.51 -8.43
N VAL A 166 10.84 -4.23 -7.73
CA VAL A 166 10.13 -5.22 -6.93
C VAL A 166 9.50 -6.25 -7.83
N GLY A 167 9.82 -7.53 -7.58
CA GLY A 167 9.26 -8.66 -8.32
C GLY A 167 8.13 -9.34 -7.57
N LEU A 168 7.17 -9.87 -8.32
CA LEU A 168 6.23 -10.84 -7.78
C LEU A 168 7.02 -12.10 -7.41
N ASP A 169 6.86 -12.56 -6.17
CA ASP A 169 7.36 -13.88 -5.78
C ASP A 169 6.48 -14.95 -6.45
N THR A 170 6.89 -15.37 -7.65
CA THR A 170 6.12 -16.28 -8.50
C THR A 170 5.98 -17.67 -7.90
N ASP A 171 6.92 -18.10 -7.05
CA ASP A 171 6.94 -19.44 -6.47
C ASP A 171 5.75 -19.61 -5.50
N VAL A 172 5.42 -18.54 -4.76
CA VAL A 172 4.21 -18.46 -3.90
C VAL A 172 2.91 -18.61 -4.70
N PHE A 173 2.88 -18.17 -5.96
CA PHE A 173 1.70 -18.28 -6.82
C PHE A 173 1.65 -19.61 -7.56
N THR A 174 2.75 -20.11 -8.09
CA THR A 174 2.75 -21.32 -8.93
C THR A 174 2.50 -22.60 -8.13
N ASP A 175 2.97 -22.68 -6.89
CA ASP A 175 2.82 -23.87 -6.06
C ASP A 175 1.40 -24.01 -5.46
N LYS A 176 0.60 -22.94 -5.49
CA LYS A 176 -0.72 -22.85 -4.85
C LYS A 176 -1.87 -22.51 -5.81
N LEU A 177 -1.67 -22.63 -7.11
CA LEU A 177 -2.72 -22.55 -8.14
C LEU A 177 -3.16 -23.94 -8.68
N PRO A 178 -3.62 -24.92 -7.85
CA PRO A 178 -4.14 -26.18 -8.37
C PRO A 178 -5.32 -26.02 -9.35
N ASP A 179 -6.08 -24.93 -9.24
CA ASP A 179 -7.43 -24.86 -9.83
C ASP A 179 -7.50 -24.18 -11.20
N PHE A 180 -6.47 -23.45 -11.64
CA PHE A 180 -6.45 -22.85 -12.98
C PHE A 180 -5.91 -23.80 -14.07
N LEU A 181 -5.47 -25.00 -13.71
CA LEU A 181 -4.76 -25.92 -14.61
C LEU A 181 -5.65 -27.01 -15.22
N ARG A 182 -6.91 -27.15 -14.79
CA ARG A 182 -7.85 -28.17 -15.30
C ARG A 182 -9.23 -27.60 -15.53
N LEU A 183 -9.55 -27.33 -16.79
CA LEU A 183 -10.95 -27.24 -17.21
C LEU A 183 -11.45 -28.68 -17.38
N ALA A 184 -12.32 -29.12 -16.49
CA ALA A 184 -13.03 -30.39 -16.62
C ALA A 184 -14.53 -30.09 -16.69
N GLU A 185 -15.05 -29.99 -17.91
CA GLU A 185 -16.48 -29.91 -18.14
C GLU A 185 -17.01 -31.27 -18.58
N ILE A 186 -18.10 -31.71 -17.95
CA ILE A 186 -18.88 -32.86 -18.41
C ILE A 186 -19.99 -32.29 -19.28
N TRP A 187 -19.91 -32.54 -20.57
CA TRP A 187 -20.93 -32.12 -21.53
C TRP A 187 -21.93 -33.26 -21.70
N THR A 188 -23.21 -32.95 -21.59
CA THR A 188 -24.29 -33.85 -22.00
C THR A 188 -24.78 -33.43 -23.38
N VAL A 189 -24.66 -34.32 -24.36
CA VAL A 189 -25.26 -34.16 -25.69
C VAL A 189 -26.39 -35.19 -25.79
N ASP A 190 -27.61 -34.72 -26.06
CA ASP A 190 -28.82 -35.55 -26.19
C ASP A 190 -29.08 -36.51 -25.01
N GLY A 191 -28.82 -36.05 -23.79
CA GLY A 191 -29.04 -36.83 -22.56
C GLY A 191 -27.99 -37.91 -22.29
N ALA A 192 -26.97 -38.05 -23.13
CA ALA A 192 -25.82 -38.93 -22.90
C ALA A 192 -24.61 -38.10 -22.44
N ALA A 193 -23.96 -38.53 -21.35
CA ALA A 193 -22.72 -37.93 -20.88
C ALA A 193 -21.58 -38.26 -21.86
N GLN A 194 -20.88 -37.25 -22.34
CA GLN A 194 -19.70 -37.43 -23.18
C GLN A 194 -18.47 -37.75 -22.31
N PRO A 195 -17.45 -38.46 -22.85
CA PRO A 195 -16.21 -38.72 -22.13
C PRO A 195 -15.57 -37.40 -21.69
N GLN A 196 -15.09 -37.37 -20.44
CA GLN A 196 -14.49 -36.21 -19.82
C GLN A 196 -13.29 -35.73 -20.64
N ALA A 197 -13.40 -34.56 -21.26
CA ALA A 197 -12.25 -33.90 -21.86
C ALA A 197 -11.48 -33.19 -20.74
N ILE A 198 -10.27 -33.66 -20.46
CA ILE A 198 -9.34 -33.00 -19.53
C ILE A 198 -8.35 -32.22 -20.38
N LEU A 199 -8.49 -30.89 -20.40
CA LEU A 199 -7.49 -30.00 -21.00
C LEU A 199 -6.45 -29.66 -19.93
N ASN A 200 -5.25 -30.24 -20.07
CA ASN A 200 -4.09 -29.87 -19.26
C ASN A 200 -3.41 -28.66 -19.90
N VAL A 201 -3.30 -27.55 -19.17
CA VAL A 201 -2.70 -26.30 -19.67
C VAL A 201 -1.16 -26.35 -19.72
N ARG A 202 -0.54 -27.43 -19.24
CA ARG A 202 0.88 -27.75 -19.46
C ARG A 202 1.05 -29.20 -19.87
N GLU A 203 1.74 -29.44 -20.99
CA GLU A 203 2.05 -30.78 -21.50
C GLU A 203 3.26 -31.45 -20.84
N ASN A 204 4.01 -30.78 -19.96
CA ASN A 204 5.22 -31.36 -19.33
C ASN A 204 5.41 -30.88 -17.89
N ALA A 205 4.87 -31.63 -16.92
CA ALA A 205 5.31 -31.62 -15.53
C ALA A 205 5.46 -33.06 -15.04
#